data_AF-A0A811TBJ3-F1
#
_entry.id   AF-A0A811TBJ3-F1
#
_cell.length_a   1.000
_cell.length_b   1.000
_cell.length_c   1.000
_cell.angle_alpha   90.00
_cell.angle_beta   90.00
_cell.angle_gamma   90.00
#
_symmetry.space_group_name_H-M   'P 1'
#
loop_
_entity.id
_entity.type
_entity.pdbx_description
1 polymer ?
#
loop_
_entity_poly.entity_id
_entity_poly.type
_entity_poly.pdbx_seq_one_letter_code
_entity_poly.pdbx_strand_id
1 'polypeptide(L)' 'MNSVEVSHVSKSFDGQAVVSDLSFDIRAGLLMYGKKTNY' A
#
# COMPACT_ATOMS: atom_id res chain seq x y z
N MET A 1 5.91 6.92 -19.56
CA MET A 1 5.79 5.62 -18.87
C MET A 1 4.75 5.85 -17.78
N ASN A 2 3.61 5.16 -17.80
CA ASN A 2 2.53 5.42 -16.83
C ASN A 2 2.91 4.81 -15.48
N SER A 3 2.89 5.63 -14.43
CA SER A 3 3.08 5.20 -13.05
C SER A 3 2.09 5.91 -12.12
N VAL A 4 1.81 5.27 -10.99
CA VAL A 4 1.03 5.85 -9.90
C VAL A 4 1.92 5.90 -8.68
N GLU A 5 2.18 7.11 -8.20
CA GLU A 5 2.92 7.35 -6.97
C GLU A 5 1.93 7.60 -5.82
N VAL A 6 2.13 6.90 -4.71
CA VAL A 6 1.34 7.04 -3.49
C VAL A 6 2.31 7.28 -2.35
N SER A 7 2.13 8.40 -1.64
CA SER A 7 3.04 8.82 -0.58
C SER A 7 2.27 9.19 0.68
N HIS A 8 2.80 8.80 1.83
CA HIS A 8 2.30 9.16 3.16
C HIS A 8 0.84 8.75 3.44
N VAL A 9 0.44 7.56 3.00
CA VAL A 9 -0.92 7.05 3.26
C VAL A 9 -1.01 6.47 4.68
N SER A 10 -1.97 6.98 5.43
CA SER A 10 -2.36 6.45 6.73
C SER A 10 -3.85 6.14 6.77
N LYS A 11 -4.24 5.06 7.46
CA LYS A 11 -5.63 4.63 7.61
C LYS A 11 -5.87 4.12 9.03
N SER A 12 -6.96 4.57 9.62
CA SER A 12 -7.43 4.11 10.93
C SER A 12 -8.88 3.66 10.89
N PHE A 13 -9.24 2.71 11.76
CA PHE A 13 -10.61 2.34 12.11
C PHE A 13 -10.75 2.42 13.63
N ASP A 14 -11.79 3.09 14.11
CA ASP A 14 -12.08 3.27 15.54
C ASP A 14 -10.89 3.78 16.36
N GLY A 15 -10.10 4.69 15.78
CA GLY A 15 -8.92 5.27 16.40
C GLY A 15 -7.68 4.36 16.40
N GLN A 16 -7.76 3.10 15.97
CA GLN A 16 -6.59 2.25 15.75
C GLN A 16 -6.07 2.41 14.32
N ALA A 17 -4.77 2.68 14.20
CA ALA A 17 -4.09 2.70 12.92
C ALA A 17 -3.98 1.26 12.37
N VAL A 18 -4.53 1.05 11.17
CA VAL A 18 -4.39 -0.21 10.41
C VAL A 18 -3.34 -0.09 9.30
N VAL A 19 -3.04 1.14 8.87
CA VAL A 19 -1.93 1.48 7.99
C VAL A 19 -1.30 2.75 8.53
N SER A 20 0.02 2.72 8.73
CA SER A 20 0.80 3.85 9.23
C SER A 20 1.89 4.17 8.21
N ASP A 21 1.82 5.37 7.61
CA ASP A 21 2.82 5.93 6.69
C ASP A 21 3.29 4.99 5.57
N LEU A 22 2.35 4.53 4.74
CA LEU A 22 2.63 3.70 3.58
C LEU A 22 2.94 4.57 2.35
N SER A 23 4.08 4.29 1.70
CA SER A 23 4.48 4.90 0.43
C SER A 23 4.90 3.84 -0.59
N PHE A 24 4.45 3.96 -1.84
CA PHE A 24 4.78 3.03 -2.93
C PHE A 24 4.62 3.66 -4.32
N ASP A 25 5.34 3.10 -5.30
CA ASP A 25 5.26 3.46 -6.73
C ASP A 25 4.82 2.22 -7.52
N ILE A 26 3.70 2.34 -8.26
CA ILE A 26 3.22 1.30 -9.19
C ILE A 26 3.58 1.70 -10.60
N ARG A 27 4.39 0.87 -11.26
CA ARG A 27 4.81 1.06 -12.66
C ARG A 27 3.98 0.19 -13.59
N ALA A 28 3.59 0.72 -14.75
CA ALA A 28 2.88 -0.06 -15.76
C ALA A 28 3.65 -1.34 -16.15
N GLY A 29 2.95 -2.48 -16.15
CA GLY A 29 3.52 -3.80 -16.42
C GLY A 29 4.02 -4.56 -15.18
N LEU A 30 4.02 -3.93 -13.99
CA LEU A 30 4.34 -4.61 -12.74
C LEU A 30 3.07 -5.29 -12.18
N LEU A 31 3.09 -6.62 -12.06
CA LEU A 31 2.08 -7.37 -11.31
C LEU A 31 2.54 -7.53 -9.85
N MET A 32 1.81 -6.93 -8.91
CA MET A 32 2.00 -7.15 -7.48
C MET A 32 1.01 -8.20 -6.97
N TYR A 33 1.51 -9.25 -6.31
CA TYR A 33 0.70 -10.23 -5.60
C TYR A 33 1.05 -10.24 -4.11
N GLY A 34 0.04 -10.16 -3.25
CA GLY A 34 0.19 -10.31 -1.80
C GLY A 34 0.01 -11.78 -1.41
N LYS A 35 0.98 -12.38 -0.72
CA LYS A 35 0.81 -13.70 -0.10
C LYS A 35 0.26 -13.53 1.31
N LYS A 36 -0.92 -14.09 1.59
CA LYS A 36 -1.47 -14.15 2.96
C LYS A 36 -0.72 -15.23 3.76
N THR A 37 -0.07 -14.84 4.84
CA THR A 37 0.51 -15.75 5.83
C THR A 37 -0.38 -15.71 7.08
N ASN A 38 -0.94 -16.84 7.47
CA ASN A 38 -1.65 -16.96 8.75
C ASN A 38 -0.61 -17.36 9.82
N TYR A 39 -0.51 -16.58 10.88
CA TYR A 39 0.21 -16.93 12.11
C TYR A 39 -0.80 -17.43 13.15
#